data_AF-A0A3M1PHL6-F1
#
_entry.id   AF-A0A3M1PHL6-F1
#
_cell.length_a   1.000
_cell.length_b   1.000
_cell.length_c   1.000
_cell.angle_alpha   90.00
_cell.angle_beta   90.00
_cell.angle_gamma   90.00
#
_symmetry.space_group_name_H-M   'P 1'
#
loop_
_entity.id
_entity.type
_entity.pdbx_description
1 polymer ?
#
loop_
_entity_poly.entity_id
_entity_poly.type
_entity_poly.pdbx_seq_one_letter_code
_entity_poly.pdbx_strand_id
1 'polypeptide(L)'
;MTGLDEIPKDARGVESWIEIPHMNDLGMGRDLVFEFVAERLPSDYGQVQAFFRSRGAYSRYKALLLERGVLEEWYDFENSRKQAAIRQWCLDNGIDISD
;
A
#
# COMPACT_ATOMS: atom_id res chain seq x y z
N MET A 1 13.57 28.81 0.46
CA MET A 1 12.31 28.20 0.93
C MET A 1 11.69 27.51 -0.28
N THR A 2 11.58 26.19 -0.21
CA THR A 2 11.53 25.26 -1.35
C THR A 2 10.11 25.02 -1.86
N GLY A 3 9.75 25.65 -2.99
CA GLY A 3 9.29 25.00 -4.24
C GLY A 3 8.08 24.06 -4.27
N LEU A 4 7.24 23.96 -3.24
CA LEU A 4 6.00 23.14 -3.28
C LEU A 4 4.71 23.96 -3.11
N ASP A 5 4.80 25.25 -2.76
CA ASP A 5 3.64 26.16 -2.63
C ASP A 5 3.30 26.91 -3.93
N GLU A 6 4.10 26.78 -4.98
CA GLU A 6 3.82 27.39 -6.27
C GLU A 6 2.97 26.44 -7.12
N ILE A 7 1.65 26.59 -7.02
CA ILE A 7 0.73 26.04 -8.01
C ILE A 7 1.25 26.47 -9.40
N PRO A 8 1.49 25.53 -10.35
CA PRO A 8 2.00 25.85 -11.69
C PRO A 8 1.16 26.95 -12.34
N LYS A 9 1.77 27.88 -13.08
CA LYS A 9 1.01 29.00 -13.69
C LYS A 9 -0.04 28.51 -14.69
N ASP A 10 0.22 27.34 -15.24
CA ASP A 10 -0.54 26.48 -16.15
C ASP A 10 -1.69 25.71 -15.46
N ALA A 11 -1.79 25.77 -14.13
CA ALA A 11 -2.94 25.34 -13.34
C ALA A 11 -4.16 26.27 -13.44
N ARG A 12 -3.99 27.50 -13.98
CA ARG A 12 -5.12 28.42 -14.14
C ARG A 12 -5.97 27.97 -15.32
N GLY A 13 -7.09 27.33 -15.03
CA GLY A 13 -8.07 26.88 -16.02
C GLY A 13 -8.35 25.37 -16.01
N VAL A 14 -7.67 24.60 -15.16
CA VAL A 14 -8.02 23.18 -14.94
C VAL A 14 -9.16 23.13 -13.91
N GLU A 15 -10.35 22.74 -14.35
CA GLU A 15 -11.55 22.66 -13.50
C GLU A 15 -11.55 21.43 -12.56
N SER A 16 -10.66 20.46 -12.77
CA SER A 16 -10.56 19.26 -11.93
C SER A 16 -9.14 19.04 -11.39
N TRP A 17 -9.01 19.09 -10.08
CA TRP A 17 -7.85 18.61 -9.34
C TRP A 17 -8.24 17.35 -8.60
N ILE A 18 -7.35 16.37 -8.60
CA ILE A 18 -7.53 15.18 -7.80
C ILE A 18 -6.33 14.96 -6.89
N GLU A 19 -6.59 14.82 -5.60
CA GLU A 19 -5.56 14.51 -4.62
C GLU A 19 -5.12 13.07 -4.79
N ILE A 20 -3.80 12.85 -4.84
CA ILE A 20 -3.24 11.50 -4.86
C ILE A 20 -3.49 10.87 -3.48
N PRO A 21 -4.15 9.71 -3.40
CA PRO A 21 -4.51 9.08 -2.15
C PRO A 21 -3.25 8.63 -1.41
N HIS A 22 -3.33 8.60 -0.07
CA HIS A 22 -2.25 7.99 0.69
C HIS A 22 -2.29 6.46 0.56
N MET A 23 -1.11 5.84 0.67
CA MET A 23 -0.94 4.38 0.62
C MET A 23 -1.82 3.62 1.63
N ASN A 24 -2.16 4.25 2.77
CA ASN A 24 -3.07 3.67 3.76
C ASN A 24 -4.54 3.73 3.32
N ASP A 25 -4.95 4.80 2.62
CA ASP A 25 -6.33 4.97 2.12
C ASP A 25 -6.65 3.95 1.02
N LEU A 26 -5.61 3.48 0.32
CA LEU A 26 -5.67 2.40 -0.65
C LEU A 26 -5.57 0.99 -0.02
N GLY A 27 -5.70 0.89 1.32
CA GLY A 27 -5.67 -0.40 2.04
C GLY A 27 -4.29 -1.08 2.09
N MET A 28 -3.21 -0.41 1.67
CA MET A 28 -1.88 -1.01 1.53
C MET A 28 -1.00 -0.86 2.79
N GLY A 29 -1.64 -0.56 3.92
CA GLY A 29 -0.97 -0.36 5.20
C GLY A 29 -0.84 -1.66 5.99
N ARG A 30 -1.40 -1.64 7.19
CA ARG A 30 -1.36 -2.78 8.13
C ARG A 30 -2.31 -3.90 7.71
N ASP A 31 -3.43 -3.57 7.08
CA ASP A 31 -4.49 -4.55 6.80
C ASP A 31 -4.07 -5.56 5.74
N LEU A 32 -3.32 -5.12 4.71
CA LEU A 32 -2.70 -5.99 3.72
C LEU A 32 -1.78 -7.05 4.34
N VAL A 33 -1.05 -6.70 5.40
CA VAL A 33 -0.20 -7.64 6.13
C VAL A 33 -1.05 -8.72 6.79
N PHE A 34 -2.16 -8.34 7.42
CA PHE A 34 -3.03 -9.31 8.09
C PHE A 34 -3.79 -10.18 7.10
N GLU A 35 -4.19 -9.66 5.94
CA GLU A 35 -4.79 -10.46 4.87
C GLU A 35 -3.83 -11.57 4.42
N PHE A 36 -2.59 -11.21 4.06
CA PHE A 36 -1.59 -12.18 3.63
C PHE A 36 -1.31 -13.25 4.71
N VAL A 37 -1.17 -12.82 5.97
CA VAL A 37 -0.86 -13.75 7.07
C VAL A 37 -2.06 -14.65 7.37
N ALA A 38 -3.29 -14.16 7.29
CA ALA A 38 -4.47 -15.00 7.45
C ALA A 38 -4.55 -16.10 6.37
N GLU A 39 -4.15 -15.77 5.13
CA GLU A 39 -4.18 -16.71 4.00
C GLU A 39 -3.00 -17.69 3.99
N ARG A 40 -1.77 -17.21 4.22
CA ARG A 40 -0.53 -17.99 4.02
C ARG A 40 0.09 -18.54 5.30
N LEU A 41 -0.07 -17.83 6.42
CA LEU A 41 0.57 -18.14 7.70
C LEU A 41 -0.42 -18.02 8.88
N PRO A 42 -1.58 -18.72 8.84
CA PRO A 42 -2.63 -18.52 9.86
C PRO A 42 -2.13 -18.82 11.29
N SER A 43 -1.20 -19.76 11.43
CA SER A 43 -0.57 -20.10 12.72
C SER A 43 0.30 -18.99 13.30
N ASP A 44 0.89 -18.13 12.46
CA ASP A 44 1.75 -17.02 12.89
C ASP A 44 0.97 -15.70 13.07
N TYR A 45 -0.33 -15.68 12.80
CA TYR A 45 -1.18 -14.47 12.85
C TYR A 45 -1.07 -13.74 14.19
N GLY A 46 -1.13 -14.46 15.30
CA GLY A 46 -0.99 -13.87 16.64
C GLY A 46 0.39 -13.24 16.88
N GLN A 47 1.44 -13.85 16.35
CA GLN A 47 2.81 -13.32 16.44
C GLN A 47 2.96 -12.03 15.62
N VAL A 48 2.44 -12.03 14.39
CA VAL A 48 2.44 -10.84 13.54
C VAL A 48 1.64 -9.71 14.18
N GLN A 49 0.47 -10.01 14.75
CA GLN A 49 -0.33 -9.02 15.47
C GLN A 49 0.46 -8.37 16.62
N ALA A 50 1.29 -9.14 17.33
CA ALA A 50 2.15 -8.61 18.38
C ALA A 50 3.25 -7.68 17.83
N PHE A 51 3.78 -7.93 16.62
CA PHE A 51 4.76 -7.03 16.00
C PHE A 51 4.20 -5.63 15.76
N PHE A 52 2.95 -5.53 15.30
CA PHE A 52 2.31 -4.24 15.01
C PHE A 52 1.89 -3.43 16.25
N ARG A 53 2.18 -3.93 17.46
CA ARG A 53 2.01 -3.18 18.72
C ARG A 53 3.21 -2.30 19.07
N SER A 54 4.34 -2.44 18.38
CA SER A 54 5.54 -1.64 18.64
C SER A 54 6.27 -1.22 17.37
N ARG A 55 7.19 -0.25 17.50
CA ARG A 55 8.00 0.27 16.38
C ARG A 55 8.82 -0.87 15.75
N GLY A 56 9.07 -0.77 14.44
CA GLY A 56 9.82 -1.80 13.70
C GLY A 56 9.01 -3.05 13.35
N ALA A 57 7.67 -2.95 13.32
CA ALA A 57 6.78 -4.05 12.96
C ALA A 57 7.12 -4.66 11.59
N TYR A 58 7.29 -3.81 10.56
CA TYR A 58 7.58 -4.25 9.20
C TYR A 58 8.91 -4.99 9.06
N SER A 59 9.97 -4.56 9.76
CA SER A 59 11.26 -5.25 9.72
C SER A 59 11.16 -6.64 10.33
N ARG A 60 10.47 -6.78 11.48
CA ARG A 60 10.24 -8.08 12.13
C ARG A 60 9.32 -8.98 11.31
N TYR A 61 8.29 -8.41 10.71
CA TYR A 61 7.41 -9.12 9.79
C TYR A 61 8.18 -9.70 8.60
N LYS A 62 8.98 -8.89 7.89
CA LYS A 62 9.81 -9.38 6.78
C LYS A 62 10.82 -10.43 7.21
N ALA A 63 11.40 -10.31 8.39
CA ALA A 63 12.29 -11.34 8.94
C ALA A 63 11.55 -12.68 9.17
N LEU A 64 10.33 -12.63 9.72
CA LEU A 64 9.49 -13.82 9.88
C LEU A 64 9.14 -14.45 8.52
N LEU A 65 8.75 -13.64 7.53
CA LEU A 65 8.44 -14.15 6.19
C LEU A 65 9.64 -14.82 5.53
N LEU A 66 10.84 -14.25 5.71
CA LEU A 66 12.08 -14.84 5.22
C LEU A 66 12.34 -16.19 5.90
N GLU A 67 12.18 -16.27 7.22
CA GLU A 67 12.30 -17.51 8.00
C GLU A 67 11.29 -18.58 7.55
N ARG A 68 10.07 -18.17 7.21
CA ARG A 68 9.01 -19.05 6.69
C ARG A 68 9.14 -19.36 5.20
N GLY A 69 10.08 -18.74 4.49
CA GLY A 69 10.32 -18.98 3.06
C GLY A 69 9.25 -18.37 2.12
N VAL A 70 8.42 -17.46 2.60
CA VAL A 70 7.29 -16.86 1.84
C VAL A 70 7.49 -15.36 1.59
N LEU A 71 8.72 -14.85 1.74
CA LEU A 71 9.02 -13.42 1.55
C LEU A 71 8.78 -12.96 0.10
N GLU A 72 9.17 -13.78 -0.88
CA GLU A 72 8.94 -13.44 -2.29
C GLU A 72 7.44 -13.44 -2.63
N GLU A 73 6.69 -14.42 -2.12
CA GLU A 73 5.23 -14.48 -2.29
C GLU A 73 4.54 -13.26 -1.68
N TRP A 74 5.06 -12.74 -0.56
CA TRP A 74 4.60 -11.49 0.01
C TRP A 74 4.84 -10.31 -0.93
N TYR A 75 6.01 -10.21 -1.56
CA TYR A 75 6.28 -9.12 -2.51
C TYR A 75 5.37 -9.18 -3.73
N ASP A 76 5.13 -10.37 -4.27
CA ASP A 76 4.19 -10.56 -5.38
C ASP A 76 2.76 -10.18 -4.98
N PHE A 77 2.31 -10.68 -3.82
CA PHE A 77 0.99 -10.35 -3.28
C PHE A 77 0.83 -8.85 -3.04
N GLU A 78 1.82 -8.22 -2.41
CA GLU A 78 1.83 -6.78 -2.13
C GLU A 78 1.76 -5.97 -3.42
N ASN A 79 2.53 -6.36 -4.44
CA ASN A 79 2.55 -5.68 -5.73
C ASN A 79 1.21 -5.85 -6.48
N SER A 80 0.65 -7.06 -6.53
CA SER A 80 -0.64 -7.29 -7.18
C SER A 80 -1.76 -6.48 -6.52
N ARG A 81 -1.80 -6.42 -5.19
CA ARG A 81 -2.80 -5.63 -4.45
C ARG A 81 -2.60 -4.12 -4.62
N LYS A 82 -1.35 -3.65 -4.62
CA LYS A 82 -0.97 -2.27 -4.97
C LYS A 82 -1.52 -1.86 -6.33
N GLN A 83 -1.26 -2.67 -7.36
CA GLN A 83 -1.71 -2.41 -8.72
C GLN A 83 -3.24 -2.40 -8.81
N ALA A 84 -3.91 -3.36 -8.17
CA ALA A 84 -5.37 -3.43 -8.17
C ALA A 84 -6.00 -2.21 -7.48
N ALA A 85 -5.48 -1.78 -6.33
CA ALA A 85 -6.00 -0.63 -5.60
C ALA A 85 -5.78 0.70 -6.34
N ILE A 86 -4.62 0.89 -6.98
CA ILE A 86 -4.36 2.06 -7.83
C ILE A 86 -5.31 2.08 -9.03
N ARG A 87 -5.48 0.94 -9.70
CA ARG A 87 -6.40 0.83 -10.85
C ARG A 87 -7.84 1.13 -10.45
N GLN A 88 -8.30 0.57 -9.34
CA GLN A 88 -9.64 0.83 -8.81
C GLN A 88 -9.82 2.31 -8.48
N TRP A 89 -8.84 2.92 -7.81
CA TRP A 89 -8.90 4.35 -7.50
C TRP A 89 -8.97 5.21 -8.76
N CYS A 90 -8.19 4.91 -9.80
CA CYS A 90 -8.28 5.62 -11.07
C CYS A 90 -9.69 5.50 -11.67
N LEU A 91 -10.27 4.29 -11.71
CA LEU A 91 -11.63 4.06 -12.21
C LEU A 91 -12.68 4.85 -11.43
N ASP A 92 -12.61 4.84 -10.09
CA ASP A 92 -13.54 5.55 -9.21
C ASP A 92 -13.51 7.07 -9.44
N ASN A 93 -12.40 7.57 -9.97
CA ASN A 93 -12.18 8.98 -10.26
C ASN A 93 -12.27 9.34 -11.75
N GLY A 94 -12.70 8.40 -12.59
CA GLY A 94 -12.86 8.61 -14.03
C GLY A 94 -11.55 8.83 -14.77
N ILE A 95 -10.43 8.37 -14.21
CA ILE A 95 -9.11 8.40 -14.84
C ILE A 95 -8.98 7.16 -15.72
N ASP A 96 -8.84 7.38 -17.02
CA ASP A 96 -8.60 6.32 -17.99
C ASP A 96 -7.14 5.82 -17.89
N ILE A 97 -6.96 4.50 -17.79
CA ILE A 97 -5.65 3.86 -17.69
C ILE A 97 -5.34 3.23 -19.05
N SER A 98 -4.46 3.86 -19.82
CA SER A 98 -3.90 3.25 -21.02
C SER A 98 -2.77 2.28 -20.63
N ASP A 99 -2.73 1.12 -21.29
CA ASP A 99 -1.71 0.06 -21.11
C ASP A 99 -0.40 0.38 -21.87
#